data_AF-A0A1Y2TG22-F1
#
_entry.id   AF-A0A1Y2TG22-F1
#
_cell.length_a   1.000
_cell.length_b   1.000
_cell.length_c   1.000
_cell.angle_alpha   90.00
_cell.angle_beta   90.00
_cell.angle_gamma   90.00
#
_symmetry.space_group_name_H-M   'P 1'
#
loop_
_entity.id
_entity.type
_entity.pdbx_description
1 polymer ?
#
loop_
_entity_poly.entity_id
_entity_poly.type
_entity_poly.pdbx_seq_one_letter_code
_entity_poly.pdbx_strand_id
1 'polypeptide(L)'
;MGIWELDLRPGNGSYTEGFTVQEIVHMPEAGLCGSFAQLPKEPTTLLVGDTHKGVVWRVDTLKRTYELAANEDHMHWLPWFITEFGIGGVKINNGYLYWTLSYTATIWRIAISDDGFPLPNAKPEEVKWVRSVFMDNFEFASRDHSTIFAALNADNRLIAIPPDGTPTYVAGTPDEMILTGPVSPAFGKVRGDTNTVYVATGGALLNPVNGSIIEGGRIVAIDTTPFFENYLSEQPDLREELR
;
A
#
# COMPACT_ATOMS: atom_id res chain seq x y z
N MET A 1 -14.07 -10.17 -11.97
CA MET A 1 -13.61 -9.95 -10.57
C MET A 1 -14.79 -9.34 -9.79
N GLY A 2 -14.69 -9.13 -8.48
CA GLY A 2 -15.72 -8.43 -7.72
C GLY A 2 -15.20 -7.87 -6.40
N ILE A 3 -15.91 -6.89 -5.84
CA ILE A 3 -15.67 -6.36 -4.49
C ILE A 3 -16.56 -7.11 -3.52
N TRP A 4 -15.96 -7.63 -2.46
CA TRP A 4 -16.61 -8.45 -1.45
C TRP A 4 -16.52 -7.77 -0.09
N GLU A 5 -17.60 -7.88 0.68
CA GLU A 5 -17.62 -7.56 2.10
C GLU A 5 -17.47 -8.84 2.91
N LEU A 6 -16.58 -8.77 3.90
CA LEU A 6 -16.39 -9.78 4.92
C LEU A 6 -16.69 -9.12 6.26
N ASP A 7 -17.84 -9.46 6.86
CA ASP A 7 -18.19 -9.00 8.19
C ASP A 7 -17.72 -10.03 9.22
N LEU A 8 -16.76 -9.64 10.06
CA LEU A 8 -16.19 -10.47 11.11
C LEU A 8 -16.70 -10.11 12.51
N ARG A 9 -17.73 -9.26 12.61
CA ARG A 9 -18.32 -8.92 13.90
C ARG A 9 -18.91 -10.18 14.55
N PRO A 10 -18.71 -10.39 15.86
CA PRO A 10 -19.25 -11.57 16.54
C PRO A 10 -20.77 -11.63 16.44
N GLY A 11 -21.32 -12.74 15.93
CA GLY A 11 -22.76 -12.99 15.98
C GLY A 11 -23.17 -13.42 17.38
N ASN A 12 -24.08 -12.68 18.05
CA ASN A 12 -24.57 -13.00 19.40
C ASN A 12 -23.46 -13.29 20.45
N GLY A 13 -22.29 -12.65 20.31
CA GLY A 13 -21.15 -12.86 21.22
C GLY A 13 -20.30 -14.11 20.93
N SER A 14 -20.56 -14.83 19.84
CA SER A 14 -19.74 -15.94 19.35
C SER A 14 -18.75 -15.46 18.29
N TYR A 15 -17.48 -15.88 18.42
CA TYR A 15 -16.42 -15.62 17.43
C TYR A 15 -16.34 -16.69 16.33
N THR A 16 -17.15 -17.75 16.41
CA THR A 16 -17.17 -18.86 15.44
C THR A 16 -18.44 -18.90 14.61
N GLU A 17 -19.40 -18.02 14.89
CA GLU A 17 -20.70 -17.93 14.22
C GLU A 17 -20.99 -16.48 13.85
N GLY A 18 -21.78 -16.30 12.79
CA GLY A 18 -22.31 -14.98 12.41
C GLY A 18 -21.43 -14.10 11.53
N PHE A 19 -20.28 -14.61 11.03
CA PHE A 19 -19.58 -13.91 9.95
C PHE A 19 -20.38 -14.01 8.65
N THR A 20 -20.40 -12.94 7.86
CA THR A 20 -21.06 -12.92 6.55
C THR A 20 -20.08 -12.58 5.45
N VAL A 21 -20.24 -13.24 4.31
CA VAL A 21 -19.51 -12.95 3.08
C VAL A 21 -20.53 -12.56 2.03
N GLN A 22 -20.36 -11.39 1.43
CA GLN A 22 -21.28 -10.89 0.42
C GLN A 22 -20.51 -10.22 -0.73
N GLU A 23 -20.85 -10.56 -1.96
CA GLU A 23 -20.44 -9.77 -3.11
C GLU A 23 -21.22 -8.44 -3.09
N ILE A 24 -20.49 -7.34 -3.07
CA ILE A 24 -21.04 -5.98 -3.10
C ILE A 24 -21.20 -5.52 -4.54
N VAL A 25 -20.14 -5.68 -5.35
CA VAL A 25 -20.12 -5.24 -6.75
C VAL A 25 -19.45 -6.32 -7.60
N HIS A 26 -20.19 -6.81 -8.60
CA HIS A 26 -19.61 -7.68 -9.63
C HIS A 26 -18.96 -6.82 -10.73
N MET A 27 -17.70 -7.10 -11.07
CA MET A 27 -16.88 -6.30 -12.00
C MET A 27 -16.29 -7.21 -13.10
N PRO A 28 -17.05 -7.53 -14.16
CA PRO A 28 -16.59 -8.43 -15.22
C PRO A 28 -15.39 -7.89 -16.02
N GLU A 29 -15.21 -6.57 -16.14
CA GLU A 29 -14.08 -5.96 -16.85
C GLU A 29 -12.80 -5.88 -16.01
N ALA A 30 -12.90 -6.05 -14.69
CA ALA A 30 -11.75 -6.00 -13.80
C ALA A 30 -10.95 -7.32 -13.82
N GLY A 31 -9.62 -7.19 -13.77
CA GLY A 31 -8.65 -8.28 -13.77
C GLY A 31 -8.28 -8.71 -12.35
N LEU A 32 -7.32 -8.03 -11.74
CA LEU A 32 -6.78 -8.36 -10.41
C LEU A 32 -6.82 -7.12 -9.49
N CYS A 33 -7.91 -6.99 -8.74
CA CYS A 33 -8.08 -5.90 -7.76
C CYS A 33 -7.24 -6.17 -6.51
N GLY A 34 -6.04 -5.61 -6.43
CA GLY A 34 -5.04 -5.91 -5.40
C GLY A 34 -4.95 -4.89 -4.27
N SER A 35 -5.47 -3.68 -4.45
CA SER A 35 -5.29 -2.58 -3.50
C SER A 35 -6.48 -1.63 -3.45
N PHE A 36 -6.65 -0.96 -2.30
CA PHE A 36 -7.83 -0.15 -1.98
C PHE A 36 -7.45 1.15 -1.28
N ALA A 37 -8.11 2.24 -1.63
CA ALA A 37 -8.08 3.51 -0.92
C ALA A 37 -9.50 4.07 -0.80
N GLN A 38 -9.94 4.38 0.42
CA GLN A 38 -11.25 4.99 0.66
C GLN A 38 -11.20 6.49 0.40
N LEU A 39 -12.22 7.05 -0.25
CA LEU A 39 -12.33 8.50 -0.41
C LEU A 39 -12.58 9.16 0.96
N PRO A 40 -11.77 10.15 1.38
CA PRO A 40 -11.91 10.76 2.69
C PRO A 40 -13.28 11.42 2.94
N LYS A 41 -13.91 11.98 1.90
CA LYS A 41 -15.19 12.69 1.97
C LYS A 41 -16.41 11.82 1.61
N GLU A 42 -16.18 10.63 1.07
CA GLU A 42 -17.24 9.69 0.67
C GLU A 42 -16.85 8.26 1.10
N PRO A 43 -17.06 7.88 2.38
CA PRO A 43 -16.58 6.61 2.92
C PRO A 43 -17.14 5.35 2.23
N THR A 44 -18.26 5.48 1.52
CA THR A 44 -18.85 4.37 0.73
C THR A 44 -18.16 4.18 -0.61
N THR A 45 -17.25 5.07 -1.01
CA THR A 45 -16.55 5.01 -2.29
C THR A 45 -15.09 4.62 -2.08
N LEU A 46 -14.66 3.64 -2.87
CA LEU A 46 -13.30 3.11 -2.89
C LEU A 46 -12.66 3.39 -4.24
N LEU A 47 -11.39 3.79 -4.24
CA LEU A 47 -10.50 3.65 -5.37
C LEU A 47 -9.79 2.30 -5.27
N VAL A 48 -9.90 1.50 -6.33
CA VAL A 48 -9.43 0.12 -6.38
C VAL A 48 -8.39 -0.03 -7.48
N GLY A 49 -7.15 -0.33 -7.11
CA GLY A 49 -6.08 -0.61 -8.05
C GLY A 49 -6.27 -1.98 -8.69
N ASP A 50 -6.39 -2.02 -10.02
CA ASP A 50 -6.43 -3.26 -10.80
C ASP A 50 -5.06 -3.52 -11.41
N THR A 51 -4.29 -4.34 -10.71
CA THR A 51 -2.90 -4.67 -11.02
C THR A 51 -2.75 -5.28 -12.40
N HIS A 52 -3.71 -6.09 -12.83
CA HIS A 52 -3.64 -6.76 -14.13
C HIS A 52 -4.00 -5.81 -15.28
N LYS A 53 -5.02 -4.97 -15.08
CA LYS A 53 -5.47 -4.02 -16.11
C LYS A 53 -4.66 -2.73 -16.16
N GLY A 54 -3.90 -2.42 -15.12
CA GLY A 54 -3.15 -1.17 -15.02
C GLY A 54 -4.06 0.06 -14.91
N VAL A 55 -5.15 -0.05 -14.15
CA VAL A 55 -6.14 1.04 -13.98
C VAL A 55 -6.56 1.18 -12.52
N VAL A 56 -7.24 2.28 -12.23
CA VAL A 56 -7.97 2.47 -10.96
C VAL A 56 -9.46 2.54 -11.25
N TRP A 57 -10.22 1.67 -10.58
CA TRP A 57 -11.68 1.71 -10.57
C TRP A 57 -12.17 2.56 -9.40
N ARG A 58 -13.19 3.37 -9.62
CA ARG A 58 -13.99 3.99 -8.56
C ARG A 58 -15.19 3.10 -8.30
N VAL A 59 -15.34 2.61 -7.07
CA VAL A 59 -16.40 1.68 -6.67
C VAL A 59 -17.25 2.31 -5.57
N ASP A 60 -18.53 2.50 -5.84
CA ASP A 60 -19.53 2.91 -4.84
C ASP A 60 -20.16 1.65 -4.25
N THR A 61 -19.79 1.35 -3.00
CA THR A 61 -20.24 0.15 -2.29
C THR A 61 -21.71 0.21 -1.89
N LEU A 62 -22.29 1.41 -1.77
CA LEU A 62 -23.70 1.58 -1.42
C LEU A 62 -24.59 1.44 -2.65
N LYS A 63 -24.25 2.13 -3.74
CA LYS A 63 -24.98 2.04 -5.01
C LYS A 63 -24.68 0.74 -5.76
N ARG A 64 -23.62 0.02 -5.34
CA ARG A 64 -23.14 -1.22 -5.94
C ARG A 64 -22.76 -1.05 -7.41
N THR A 65 -22.10 0.06 -7.70
CA THR A 65 -21.67 0.45 -9.05
C THR A 65 -20.18 0.71 -9.08
N TYR A 66 -19.58 0.62 -10.26
CA TYR A 66 -18.20 0.98 -10.47
C TYR A 66 -18.03 1.68 -11.82
N GLU A 67 -16.99 2.47 -11.92
CA GLU A 67 -16.59 3.19 -13.13
C GLU A 67 -15.07 3.34 -13.17
N LEU A 68 -14.53 3.61 -14.36
CA LEU A 68 -13.10 3.86 -14.52
C LEU A 68 -12.76 5.23 -13.94
N ALA A 69 -11.83 5.27 -12.98
CA ALA A 69 -11.36 6.51 -12.36
C ALA A 69 -10.12 7.05 -13.06
N ALA A 70 -9.11 6.20 -13.23
CA ALA A 70 -7.83 6.56 -13.83
C ALA A 70 -7.27 5.44 -14.69
N ASN A 71 -6.61 5.82 -15.79
CA ASN A 71 -5.93 4.94 -16.72
C ASN A 71 -4.73 5.71 -17.30
N GLU A 72 -3.56 5.51 -16.70
CA GLU A 72 -2.33 6.23 -17.04
C GLU A 72 -1.27 5.22 -17.49
N ASP A 73 -0.41 5.61 -18.44
CA ASP A 73 0.67 4.73 -18.94
C ASP A 73 1.54 4.17 -17.80
N HIS A 74 1.77 4.98 -16.75
CA HIS A 74 2.56 4.63 -15.57
C HIS A 74 1.83 3.72 -14.55
N MET A 75 0.64 3.20 -14.91
CA MET A 75 -0.09 2.18 -14.16
C MET A 75 -0.02 0.80 -14.83
N HIS A 76 0.35 0.74 -16.11
CA HIS A 76 0.44 -0.51 -16.85
C HIS A 76 1.72 -1.28 -16.54
N TRP A 77 1.63 -2.61 -16.58
CA TRP A 77 2.82 -3.45 -16.55
C TRP A 77 3.65 -3.23 -17.81
N LEU A 78 4.97 -3.37 -17.69
CA LEU A 78 5.85 -3.19 -18.84
C LEU A 78 5.97 -4.50 -19.63
N PRO A 79 5.91 -4.47 -20.98
CA PRO A 79 5.83 -5.66 -21.84
C PRO A 79 6.91 -6.73 -21.65
N TRP A 80 8.04 -6.37 -21.04
CA TRP A 80 9.21 -7.23 -20.86
C TRP A 80 9.28 -7.91 -19.49
N PHE A 81 8.32 -7.68 -18.59
CA PHE A 81 8.26 -8.42 -17.32
C PHE A 81 7.60 -9.78 -17.47
N ILE A 82 8.01 -10.71 -16.60
CA ILE A 82 7.56 -12.11 -16.62
C ILE A 82 6.10 -12.28 -16.19
N THR A 83 5.50 -11.27 -15.54
CA THR A 83 4.09 -11.26 -15.15
C THR A 83 3.48 -9.88 -15.39
N GLU A 84 2.19 -9.87 -15.67
CA GLU A 84 1.39 -8.70 -16.00
C GLU A 84 0.99 -7.92 -14.72
N PHE A 85 1.97 -7.57 -13.88
CA PHE A 85 1.76 -6.76 -12.66
C PHE A 85 2.10 -5.30 -12.92
N GLY A 86 1.05 -4.48 -13.05
CA GLY A 86 1.14 -3.04 -13.18
C GLY A 86 1.06 -2.38 -11.82
N ILE A 87 0.06 -1.50 -11.67
CA ILE A 87 -0.26 -0.80 -10.44
C ILE A 87 -0.34 -1.75 -9.23
N GLY A 88 0.43 -1.45 -8.19
CA GLY A 88 0.47 -2.18 -6.93
C GLY A 88 -0.43 -1.54 -5.89
N GLY A 89 0.16 -1.11 -4.77
CA GLY A 89 -0.57 -0.45 -3.69
C GLY A 89 -1.10 0.91 -4.09
N VAL A 90 -2.32 1.25 -3.67
CA VAL A 90 -2.92 2.58 -3.81
C VAL A 90 -3.15 3.23 -2.45
N LYS A 91 -2.94 4.54 -2.36
CA LYS A 91 -3.23 5.37 -1.19
C LYS A 91 -3.71 6.76 -1.63
N ILE A 92 -4.51 7.42 -0.81
CA ILE A 92 -4.88 8.82 -1.00
C ILE A 92 -4.23 9.64 0.11
N ASN A 93 -3.55 10.72 -0.27
CA ASN A 93 -2.97 11.64 0.70
C ASN A 93 -2.92 13.06 0.12
N ASN A 94 -3.33 14.06 0.90
CA ASN A 94 -3.25 15.49 0.54
C ASN A 94 -3.75 15.84 -0.88
N GLY A 95 -4.86 15.26 -1.33
CA GLY A 95 -5.46 15.54 -2.65
C GLY A 95 -4.82 14.80 -3.83
N TYR A 96 -3.95 13.82 -3.56
CA TYR A 96 -3.34 12.98 -4.58
C TYR A 96 -3.70 11.51 -4.38
N LEU A 97 -3.90 10.81 -5.49
CA LEU A 97 -3.84 9.36 -5.57
C LEU A 97 -2.38 8.96 -5.77
N TYR A 98 -1.84 8.15 -4.87
CA TYR A 98 -0.52 7.57 -4.94
C TYR A 98 -0.62 6.09 -5.31
N TRP A 99 0.34 5.61 -6.09
CA TRP A 99 0.48 4.18 -6.35
C TRP A 99 1.92 3.71 -6.48
N THR A 100 2.14 2.41 -6.26
CA THR A 100 3.39 1.76 -6.64
C THR A 100 3.26 1.15 -8.03
N LEU A 101 4.37 1.13 -8.77
CA LEU A 101 4.54 0.28 -9.95
C LEU A 101 5.54 -0.82 -9.59
N SER A 102 5.03 -2.04 -9.41
CA SER A 102 5.71 -3.04 -8.59
C SER A 102 7.10 -3.41 -9.11
N TYR A 103 7.21 -3.70 -10.40
CA TYR A 103 8.45 -4.15 -11.02
C TYR A 103 9.44 -3.04 -11.37
N THR A 104 9.02 -1.77 -11.40
CA THR A 104 9.96 -0.64 -11.50
C THR A 104 10.41 -0.15 -10.12
N ALA A 105 9.76 -0.62 -9.05
CA ALA A 105 9.95 -0.14 -7.69
C ALA A 105 9.85 1.39 -7.58
N THR A 106 8.83 1.94 -8.23
CA THR A 106 8.58 3.39 -8.27
C THR A 106 7.26 3.72 -7.61
N ILE A 107 7.24 4.80 -6.83
CA ILE A 107 6.03 5.43 -6.32
C ILE A 107 5.69 6.60 -7.22
N TRP A 108 4.44 6.65 -7.67
CA TRP A 108 3.88 7.71 -8.48
C TRP A 108 2.70 8.35 -7.76
N ARG A 109 2.32 9.55 -8.21
CA ARG A 109 1.08 10.19 -7.79
C ARG A 109 0.43 10.98 -8.91
N ILE A 110 -0.87 11.24 -8.77
CA ILE A 110 -1.63 12.15 -9.64
C ILE A 110 -2.63 12.93 -8.79
N ALA A 111 -2.79 14.22 -9.09
CA ALA A 111 -3.76 15.04 -8.37
C ALA A 111 -5.19 14.58 -8.71
N ILE A 112 -6.03 14.43 -7.69
CA ILE A 112 -7.42 13.97 -7.83
C ILE A 112 -8.41 14.97 -7.23
N SER A 113 -9.66 14.93 -7.70
CA SER A 113 -10.79 15.60 -7.07
C SER A 113 -11.23 14.89 -5.79
N ASP A 114 -12.07 15.55 -5.02
CA ASP A 114 -12.74 14.95 -3.84
C ASP A 114 -13.55 13.70 -4.20
N ASP A 115 -14.04 13.61 -5.45
CA ASP A 115 -14.82 12.49 -5.97
C ASP A 115 -13.94 11.33 -6.47
N GLY A 116 -12.61 11.46 -6.41
CA GLY A 116 -11.67 10.38 -6.73
C GLY A 116 -11.22 10.29 -8.19
N PHE A 117 -11.51 11.31 -9.01
CA PHE A 117 -11.06 11.36 -10.40
C PHE A 117 -9.80 12.22 -10.55
N PRO A 118 -8.87 11.88 -11.46
CA PRO A 118 -7.78 12.79 -11.83
C PRO A 118 -8.31 14.17 -12.21
N LEU A 119 -7.63 15.23 -11.73
CA LEU A 119 -7.99 16.59 -12.10
C LEU A 119 -7.74 16.84 -13.60
N PRO A 120 -8.49 17.76 -14.25
CA PRO A 120 -8.24 18.12 -15.63
C PRO A 120 -6.78 18.54 -15.86
N ASN A 121 -6.11 17.90 -16.83
CA ASN A 121 -4.70 18.12 -17.18
C ASN A 121 -3.67 17.73 -16.09
N ALA A 122 -4.08 17.07 -15.00
CA ALA A 122 -3.14 16.45 -14.09
C ALA A 122 -2.30 15.42 -14.85
N LYS A 123 -1.03 15.30 -14.48
CA LYS A 123 -0.12 14.31 -15.05
C LYS A 123 0.45 13.46 -13.91
N PRO A 124 0.75 12.18 -14.15
CA PRO A 124 1.52 11.38 -13.22
C PRO A 124 2.87 12.05 -12.88
N GLU A 125 3.16 12.15 -11.59
CA GLU A 125 4.41 12.65 -11.03
C GLU A 125 5.15 11.49 -10.37
N GLU A 126 6.43 11.29 -10.70
CA GLU A 126 7.28 10.36 -9.97
C GLU A 126 7.55 10.94 -8.57
N VAL A 127 7.20 10.19 -7.53
CA VAL A 127 7.49 10.54 -6.14
C VAL A 127 8.88 10.01 -5.78
N LYS A 128 9.09 8.71 -6.03
CA LYS A 128 10.38 8.08 -5.74
C LYS A 128 10.57 6.77 -6.48
N TRP A 129 11.66 6.65 -7.22
CA TRP A 129 12.27 5.38 -7.57
C TRP A 129 13.21 4.88 -6.46
N VAL A 130 13.16 3.57 -6.16
CA VAL A 130 14.15 2.90 -5.30
C VAL A 130 14.74 1.68 -5.99
N ARG A 131 15.98 1.35 -5.65
CA ARG A 131 16.65 0.17 -6.18
C ARG A 131 16.12 -1.10 -5.49
N SER A 132 15.10 -1.70 -6.07
CA SER A 132 14.50 -2.97 -5.65
C SER A 132 14.00 -3.75 -6.86
N VAL A 133 13.88 -5.07 -6.72
CA VAL A 133 13.34 -5.94 -7.78
C VAL A 133 11.81 -5.90 -7.81
N PHE A 134 11.18 -5.76 -6.65
CA PHE A 134 9.72 -5.74 -6.54
C PHE A 134 9.28 -4.97 -5.29
N MET A 135 8.62 -3.85 -5.52
CA MET A 135 7.90 -3.11 -4.49
C MET A 135 6.45 -3.54 -4.48
N ASP A 136 5.92 -3.82 -3.30
CA ASP A 136 4.54 -4.24 -3.14
C ASP A 136 3.69 -3.02 -2.73
N ASN A 137 3.03 -3.06 -1.57
CA ASN A 137 2.30 -1.92 -1.05
C ASN A 137 3.17 -0.98 -0.20
N PHE A 138 2.60 0.17 0.13
CA PHE A 138 3.18 1.17 1.03
C PHE A 138 2.08 1.80 1.90
N GLU A 139 2.50 2.52 2.93
CA GLU A 139 1.64 3.26 3.85
C GLU A 139 2.30 4.59 4.24
N PHE A 140 1.48 5.63 4.45
CA PHE A 140 1.97 6.88 5.03
C PHE A 140 2.09 6.73 6.54
N ALA A 141 3.15 7.27 7.10
CA ALA A 141 3.33 7.28 8.54
C ALA A 141 2.18 8.03 9.22
N SER A 142 1.63 7.40 10.26
CA SER A 142 0.62 8.00 11.13
C SER A 142 1.12 9.28 11.82
N ARG A 143 2.43 9.42 12.00
CA ARG A 143 3.06 10.49 12.77
C ARG A 143 3.13 11.83 12.03
N ASP A 144 3.48 11.82 10.75
CA ASP A 144 3.69 13.04 9.96
C ASP A 144 2.84 13.09 8.68
N HIS A 145 2.17 12.00 8.33
CA HIS A 145 1.39 11.84 7.09
C HIS A 145 2.18 12.13 5.80
N SER A 146 3.52 12.11 5.86
CA SER A 146 4.40 12.47 4.75
C SER A 146 5.51 11.46 4.51
N THR A 147 5.98 10.77 5.55
CA THR A 147 6.95 9.69 5.39
C THR A 147 6.25 8.46 4.84
N ILE A 148 6.78 7.87 3.78
CA ILE A 148 6.24 6.66 3.17
C ILE A 148 7.01 5.43 3.67
N PHE A 149 6.31 4.45 4.21
CA PHE A 149 6.86 3.12 4.52
C PHE A 149 6.49 2.17 3.39
N ALA A 150 7.48 1.64 2.66
CA ALA A 150 7.27 0.79 1.49
C ALA A 150 7.84 -0.62 1.70
N ALA A 151 7.03 -1.62 1.34
CA ALA A 151 7.41 -3.03 1.38
C ALA A 151 8.16 -3.44 0.12
N LEU A 152 9.44 -3.78 0.26
CA LEU A 152 10.27 -4.32 -0.81
C LEU A 152 10.24 -5.85 -0.72
N ASN A 153 9.26 -6.46 -1.37
CA ASN A 153 8.93 -7.88 -1.25
C ASN A 153 10.13 -8.77 -1.59
N ALA A 154 10.70 -8.59 -2.79
CA ALA A 154 11.82 -9.40 -3.26
C ALA A 154 13.13 -9.14 -2.49
N ASP A 155 13.22 -8.02 -1.77
CA ASP A 155 14.42 -7.62 -1.02
C ASP A 155 14.32 -7.98 0.47
N ASN A 156 13.21 -8.59 0.93
CA ASN A 156 12.93 -8.92 2.33
C ASN A 156 13.12 -7.71 3.27
N ARG A 157 12.64 -6.53 2.83
CA ARG A 157 12.93 -5.24 3.49
C ARG A 157 11.71 -4.33 3.59
N LEU A 158 11.65 -3.61 4.71
CA LEU A 158 10.84 -2.41 4.86
C LEU A 158 11.77 -1.19 4.81
N ILE A 159 11.43 -0.23 3.97
CA ILE A 159 12.11 1.07 3.91
C ILE A 159 11.15 2.19 4.32
N ALA A 160 11.71 3.28 4.82
CA ALA A 160 11.04 4.55 4.97
C ALA A 160 11.61 5.55 3.96
N ILE A 161 10.75 6.39 3.39
CA ILE A 161 11.10 7.46 2.46
C ILE A 161 10.54 8.75 3.10
N PRO A 162 11.36 9.50 3.84
CA PRO A 162 10.96 10.79 4.40
C PRO A 162 10.73 11.84 3.32
N PRO A 163 10.21 13.04 3.67
CA PRO A 163 9.99 14.14 2.72
C PRO A 163 11.23 14.62 1.97
N ASP A 164 12.43 14.42 2.53
CA ASP A 164 13.70 14.71 1.84
C ASP A 164 14.01 13.72 0.69
N GLY A 165 13.21 12.65 0.59
CA GLY A 165 13.30 11.63 -0.43
C GLY A 165 14.42 10.61 -0.22
N THR A 166 15.12 10.58 0.92
CA THR A 166 16.25 9.66 1.17
C THR A 166 15.75 8.32 1.73
N PRO A 167 15.77 7.22 0.94
CA PRO A 167 15.29 5.94 1.43
C PRO A 167 16.19 5.40 2.54
N THR A 168 15.59 5.04 3.67
CA THR A 168 16.26 4.52 4.86
C THR A 168 15.72 3.14 5.21
N TYR A 169 16.60 2.21 5.57
CA TYR A 169 16.19 0.88 6.00
C TYR A 169 15.54 0.92 7.39
N VAL A 170 14.40 0.26 7.53
CA VAL A 170 13.68 0.18 8.81
C VAL A 170 13.79 -1.22 9.41
N ALA A 171 13.54 -2.26 8.62
CA ALA A 171 13.58 -3.63 9.08
C ALA A 171 13.88 -4.62 7.94
N GLY A 172 14.49 -5.74 8.31
CA GLY A 172 14.80 -6.86 7.42
C GLY A 172 16.03 -6.65 6.53
N THR A 173 16.53 -7.76 6.01
CA THR A 173 17.59 -7.83 5.00
C THR A 173 17.30 -9.01 4.05
N PRO A 174 17.90 -9.05 2.85
CA PRO A 174 17.66 -10.13 1.89
C PRO A 174 17.96 -11.53 2.44
N ASP A 175 18.89 -11.63 3.39
CA ASP A 175 19.43 -12.85 3.98
C ASP A 175 18.89 -13.18 5.38
N GLU A 176 17.99 -12.36 5.93
CA GLU A 176 17.39 -12.55 7.25
C GLU A 176 15.93 -13.00 7.22
N MET A 177 15.56 -13.78 8.22
CA MET A 177 14.19 -14.25 8.43
C MET A 177 13.35 -13.30 9.30
N ILE A 178 13.74 -12.04 9.48
CA ILE A 178 12.99 -11.08 10.31
C ILE A 178 11.76 -10.53 9.57
N LEU A 179 11.88 -10.31 8.26
CA LEU A 179 10.83 -9.74 7.43
C LEU A 179 10.84 -10.36 6.02
N THR A 180 10.41 -11.61 5.92
CA THR A 180 10.48 -12.41 4.69
C THR A 180 9.34 -12.10 3.73
N GLY A 181 9.62 -11.48 2.60
CA GLY A 181 8.63 -11.11 1.58
C GLY A 181 7.55 -10.17 2.13
N PRO A 182 7.89 -8.96 2.61
CA PRO A 182 6.88 -8.00 3.06
C PRO A 182 5.97 -7.61 1.90
N VAL A 183 4.65 -7.56 2.16
CA VAL A 183 3.60 -7.30 1.16
C VAL A 183 2.90 -5.97 1.43
N SER A 184 2.49 -5.74 2.68
CA SER A 184 1.70 -4.55 3.00
C SER A 184 1.94 -4.04 4.41
N PRO A 185 2.49 -2.81 4.56
CA PRO A 185 2.56 -2.13 5.84
C PRO A 185 1.23 -1.43 6.16
N ALA A 186 0.89 -1.33 7.43
CA ALA A 186 -0.22 -0.55 7.96
C ALA A 186 0.14 -0.03 9.35
N PHE A 187 -0.08 1.26 9.61
CA PHE A 187 0.14 1.82 10.95
C PHE A 187 -1.01 1.49 11.90
N GLY A 188 -0.66 1.26 13.17
CA GLY A 188 -1.60 1.17 14.26
C GLY A 188 -2.49 2.42 14.37
N LYS A 189 -3.75 2.23 14.75
CA LYS A 189 -4.78 3.29 14.81
C LYS A 189 -5.33 3.50 16.21
N VAL A 190 -4.88 2.74 17.21
CA VAL A 190 -5.37 2.81 18.57
C VAL A 190 -4.34 3.42 19.51
N ARG A 191 -4.78 3.92 20.65
CA ARG A 191 -3.87 4.46 21.64
C ARG A 191 -2.88 3.37 22.08
N GLY A 192 -1.59 3.63 21.87
CA GLY A 192 -0.51 2.72 22.27
C GLY A 192 0.17 1.99 21.11
N ASP A 193 -0.39 1.99 19.90
CA ASP A 193 0.21 1.36 18.72
C ASP A 193 0.43 2.30 17.53
N THR A 194 0.15 3.59 17.68
CA THR A 194 0.28 4.57 16.58
C THR A 194 1.71 4.71 16.06
N ASN A 195 2.72 4.37 16.87
CA ASN A 195 4.13 4.33 16.45
C ASN A 195 4.56 2.96 15.91
N THR A 196 3.64 2.01 15.79
CA THR A 196 3.90 0.66 15.30
C THR A 196 3.40 0.53 13.87
N VAL A 197 4.29 0.08 12.98
CA VAL A 197 3.91 -0.40 11.65
C VAL A 197 3.78 -1.91 11.69
N TYR A 198 2.60 -2.41 11.31
CA TYR A 198 2.31 -3.82 11.14
C TYR A 198 2.51 -4.18 9.67
N VAL A 199 3.33 -5.21 9.39
CA VAL A 199 3.65 -5.61 8.03
C VAL A 199 3.19 -7.05 7.80
N ALA A 200 2.25 -7.22 6.87
CA ALA A 200 1.87 -8.54 6.38
C ALA A 200 2.97 -9.08 5.45
N THR A 201 3.29 -10.36 5.57
CA THR A 201 4.35 -11.01 4.80
C THR A 201 3.83 -12.21 4.01
N GLY A 202 4.42 -12.44 2.84
CA GLY A 202 4.18 -13.60 1.97
C GLY A 202 5.20 -14.73 2.15
N GLY A 203 6.13 -14.61 3.10
CA GLY A 203 7.05 -15.72 3.43
C GLY A 203 8.20 -15.92 2.45
N ALA A 204 8.63 -14.86 1.76
CA ALA A 204 9.69 -14.88 0.75
C ALA A 204 9.43 -15.82 -0.46
N LEU A 205 8.16 -16.07 -0.79
CA LEU A 205 7.78 -16.89 -1.96
C LEU A 205 8.33 -16.33 -3.28
N LEU A 206 8.40 -15.00 -3.44
CA LEU A 206 8.90 -14.36 -4.65
C LEU A 206 10.42 -14.46 -4.79
N ASN A 207 11.15 -14.28 -3.68
CA ASN A 207 12.60 -14.38 -3.63
C ASN A 207 13.04 -15.01 -2.30
N PRO A 208 13.24 -16.35 -2.26
CA PRO A 208 13.57 -17.08 -1.04
C PRO A 208 14.82 -16.56 -0.34
N VAL A 209 14.80 -16.51 0.98
CA VAL A 209 15.94 -16.12 1.81
C VAL A 209 17.07 -17.13 1.56
N ASN A 210 18.28 -16.63 1.31
CA ASN A 210 19.45 -17.44 0.95
C ASN A 210 19.17 -18.42 -0.22
N GLY A 211 18.28 -18.04 -1.14
CA GLY A 211 17.96 -18.77 -2.36
C GLY A 211 17.11 -20.03 -2.19
N SER A 212 16.71 -20.40 -0.97
CA SER A 212 15.93 -21.63 -0.74
C SER A 212 14.98 -21.61 0.44
N ILE A 213 15.12 -20.66 1.36
CA ILE A 213 14.35 -20.63 2.61
C ILE A 213 13.09 -19.78 2.41
N ILE A 214 11.95 -20.40 2.68
CA ILE A 214 10.64 -19.76 2.74
C ILE A 214 9.98 -20.08 4.09
N GLU A 215 9.02 -19.25 4.50
CA GLU A 215 8.20 -19.51 5.68
C GLU A 215 6.71 -19.24 5.40
N GLY A 216 5.85 -19.55 6.36
CA GLY A 216 4.45 -19.13 6.29
C GLY A 216 4.32 -17.61 6.40
N GLY A 217 3.29 -17.05 5.76
CA GLY A 217 2.96 -15.63 5.93
C GLY A 217 2.64 -15.30 7.39
N ARG A 218 3.06 -14.10 7.82
CA ARG A 218 2.83 -13.59 9.18
C ARG A 218 2.55 -12.09 9.17
N ILE A 219 2.21 -11.56 10.33
CA ILE A 219 2.16 -10.12 10.60
C ILE A 219 3.31 -9.80 11.55
N VAL A 220 4.18 -8.89 11.16
CA VAL A 220 5.30 -8.42 11.97
C VAL A 220 4.98 -7.02 12.48
N ALA A 221 5.09 -6.80 13.79
CA ALA A 221 4.95 -5.48 14.40
C ALA A 221 6.33 -4.84 14.58
N ILE A 222 6.52 -3.63 14.06
CA ILE A 222 7.79 -2.91 14.11
C ILE A 222 7.56 -1.55 14.78
N ASP A 223 8.27 -1.28 15.88
CA ASP A 223 8.29 0.04 16.50
C ASP A 223 9.11 1.01 15.64
N THR A 224 8.47 2.09 15.20
CA THR A 224 9.08 3.12 14.34
C THR A 224 9.65 4.30 15.12
N THR A 225 9.51 4.29 16.45
CA THR A 225 10.06 5.36 17.31
C THR A 225 11.56 5.59 17.07
N PRO A 226 12.43 4.54 17.03
CA PRO A 226 13.87 4.74 16.78
C PRO A 226 14.18 5.37 15.42
N PHE A 227 13.40 5.03 14.39
CA PHE A 227 13.55 5.63 13.07
C PHE A 227 13.30 7.15 13.11
N PHE A 228 12.18 7.57 13.71
CA PHE A 228 11.85 8.99 13.80
C PHE A 228 12.81 9.76 14.70
N GLU A 229 13.28 9.18 15.80
CA GLU A 229 14.28 9.83 16.66
C GLU A 229 15.59 10.09 15.93
N ASN A 230 16.08 9.10 15.16
CA ASN A 230 17.28 9.26 14.34
C ASN A 230 17.07 10.29 13.24
N TYR A 231 15.98 10.19 12.48
CA TYR A 231 15.65 11.12 11.40
C TYR A 231 15.58 12.58 11.88
N LEU A 232 14.89 12.83 13.00
CA LEU A 232 14.77 14.18 13.57
C LEU A 232 16.09 14.69 14.19
N SER A 233 16.98 13.80 14.62
CA SER A 233 18.31 14.22 15.11
C SER A 233 19.20 14.77 13.99
N GLU A 234 18.98 14.31 12.76
CA GLU A 234 19.70 14.76 11.56
C GLU A 234 19.06 16.03 10.93
N GLN A 235 17.83 16.40 11.34
CA GLN A 235 17.06 17.54 10.81
C GLN A 235 16.49 18.41 11.95
N PRO A 236 17.32 19.24 12.61
CA PRO A 236 16.93 19.95 13.84
C PRO A 236 15.74 20.91 13.65
N ASP A 237 15.56 21.48 12.47
CA ASP A 237 14.46 22.42 12.18
C ASP A 237 13.08 21.74 12.13
N LEU A 238 12.99 20.48 11.65
CA LEU A 238 11.72 19.72 11.61
C LEU A 238 11.29 19.18 12.98
N ARG A 239 12.23 19.09 13.93
CA ARG A 239 11.96 18.55 15.28
C ARG A 239 11.04 19.45 16.10
N GLU A 240 11.03 20.75 15.85
CA GLU A 240 10.14 21.70 16.55
C GLU A 240 8.71 21.70 15.99
N GLU A 241 8.52 21.40 14.69
CA GLU A 241 7.20 21.38 14.03
C GLU A 241 6.38 20.11 14.34
N LEU A 242 7.05 19.00 14.66
CA LEU A 242 6.45 17.66 14.87
C LEU A 242 6.36 17.24 16.35
N ARG A 243 6.51 18.19 17.29
CA ARG A 243 6.30 18.01 18.73
C ARG A 243 4.87 18.30 19.15
#